data_AF-A0A970EZC5-F1
#
_entry.id   AF-A0A970EZC5-F1
#
_cell.length_a   1.000
_cell.length_b   1.000
_cell.length_c   1.000
_cell.angle_alpha   90.00
_cell.angle_beta   90.00
_cell.angle_gamma   90.00
#
_symmetry.space_group_name_H-M   'P 1'
#
loop_
_entity.id
_entity.type
_entity.pdbx_description
1 polymer ?
#
loop_
_entity_poly.entity_id
_entity_poly.type
_entity_poly.pdbx_seq_one_letter_code
_entity_poly.pdbx_strand_id
1 'polypeptide(L)' 'MKKEYDVVVLEDGLEYAVIDEITKNGNTYVYLVNVQDEEDFCIRKVVENDTEKFLVGLSSNEEFDEALLYFVNKNNYNLA' A
#
# COMPACT_ATOMS: atom_id res chain seq x y z
N MET A 1 19.27 -9.82 10.16
CA MET A 1 18.30 -8.80 10.60
C MET A 1 16.91 -9.35 10.31
N LYS A 2 16.07 -9.59 11.32
CA LYS A 2 14.65 -9.95 11.08
C LYS A 2 13.94 -8.63 10.76
N LYS A 3 13.37 -8.51 9.56
CA LYS A 3 12.39 -7.46 9.27
C LYS A 3 11.04 -8.01 9.75
N GLU A 4 10.43 -7.32 10.71
CA GLU A 4 9.01 -7.50 10.99
C GLU A 4 8.26 -6.67 9.94
N TYR A 5 7.37 -7.33 9.21
CA TYR A 5 6.46 -6.69 8.28
C TYR A 5 5.09 -6.68 8.93
N ASP A 6 4.41 -5.54 8.93
CA ASP A 6 3.03 -5.49 9.36
C ASP A 6 2.19 -6.29 8.37
N VAL A 7 1.36 -7.21 8.89
CA VAL A 7 0.44 -8.02 8.08
C VAL A 7 -0.98 -7.57 8.36
N VAL A 8 -1.76 -7.38 7.31
CA VAL A 8 -3.17 -7.00 7.37
C VAL A 8 -4.03 -8.04 6.66
N VAL A 9 -5.24 -8.24 7.15
CA VAL A 9 -6.25 -9.07 6.46
C VAL A 9 -7.20 -8.13 5.74
N LEU A 10 -7.36 -8.31 4.42
CA LEU A 10 -8.27 -7.53 3.61
C LEU A 10 -9.66 -8.20 3.52
N GLU A 11 -10.61 -7.55 2.85
CA GLU A 11 -12.01 -7.99 2.77
C GLU A 11 -12.22 -9.35 2.06
N ASP A 12 -11.23 -9.82 1.30
CA ASP A 12 -11.19 -11.14 0.68
C ASP A 12 -10.80 -12.26 1.66
N GLY A 13 -10.38 -11.91 2.88
CA GLY A 13 -9.92 -12.85 3.90
C GLY A 13 -8.48 -13.31 3.72
N LEU A 14 -7.73 -12.71 2.79
CA LEU A 14 -6.32 -13.02 2.57
C LEU A 14 -5.40 -12.10 3.37
N GLU A 15 -4.22 -12.62 3.70
CA GLU A 15 -3.18 -11.89 4.42
C GLU A 15 -2.24 -11.18 3.44
N TYR A 16 -2.00 -9.90 3.69
CA TYR A 16 -1.11 -9.07 2.91
C TYR A 16 -0.04 -8.46 3.81
N ALA A 17 1.22 -8.54 3.38
CA ALA A 17 2.32 -7.84 4.03
C ALA A 17 2.40 -6.41 3.53
N VAL A 18 2.50 -5.45 4.46
CA VAL A 18 2.80 -4.05 4.16
C VAL A 18 4.27 -3.94 3.80
N ILE A 19 4.55 -3.62 2.53
CA ILE A 19 5.91 -3.47 2.02
C ILE A 19 6.36 -2.01 1.99
N ASP A 20 5.41 -1.08 1.92
CA ASP A 20 5.69 0.35 2.03
C ASP A 20 4.45 1.16 2.42
N GLU A 21 4.68 2.36 2.95
CA GLU A 21 3.66 3.38 3.20
C GLU A 21 4.19 4.74 2.71
N ILE A 22 3.38 5.46 1.93
CA ILE A 22 3.75 6.75 1.33
C ILE A 22 2.62 7.76 1.48
N THR A 23 2.94 8.89 2.13
CA THR A 23 2.04 10.05 2.22
C THR A 23 2.44 11.14 1.22
N LYS A 24 1.51 11.53 0.34
CA LYS A 24 1.65 12.62 -0.64
C LYS A 24 0.33 13.37 -0.80
N ASN A 25 0.41 14.70 -0.87
CA ASN A 25 -0.74 15.59 -1.08
C ASN A 25 -1.90 15.36 -0.09
N GLY A 26 -1.59 14.97 1.15
CA GLY A 26 -2.60 14.67 2.18
C GLY A 26 -3.26 13.28 2.05
N ASN A 27 -2.89 12.48 1.05
CA ASN A 27 -3.29 11.09 0.91
C ASN A 27 -2.17 10.17 1.40
N THR A 28 -2.52 9.13 2.13
CA THR A 28 -1.59 8.06 2.52
C THR A 28 -1.96 6.78 1.78
N TYR A 29 -0.98 6.20 1.08
CA TYR A 29 -1.12 4.94 0.35
C TYR A 29 -0.27 3.86 1.01
N VAL A 30 -0.84 2.67 1.13
CA VAL A 30 -0.20 1.47 1.67
C VAL A 30 -0.04 0.47 0.54
N TYR A 31 1.18 -0.03 0.40
CA TYR A 31 1.59 -0.95 -0.66
C TYR A 31 1.72 -2.33 -0.06
N LEU A 32 1.01 -3.28 -0.66
CA LEU A 32 0.70 -4.56 -0.06
C LEU A 32 1.03 -5.67 -1.05
N VAL A 33 1.55 -6.78 -0.55
CA VAL A 33 1.74 -8.01 -1.32
C VAL A 33 1.11 -9.18 -0.57
N ASN A 34 0.39 -10.03 -1.29
CA ASN A 34 -0.19 -11.23 -0.72
C ASN A 34 0.92 -12.13 -0.18
N VAL A 35 0.80 -12.60 1.06
CA VAL A 35 1.85 -13.43 1.69
C VAL A 35 1.96 -14.82 1.08
N GLN A 36 0.94 -15.26 0.35
CA GLN A 36 0.89 -16.55 -0.35
C GLN A 36 1.22 -16.42 -1.84
N ASP A 37 1.18 -15.22 -2.42
CA ASP A 37 1.41 -14.95 -3.84
C ASP A 37 2.12 -13.60 -4.03
N GLU A 38 3.42 -13.62 -4.28
CA GLU A 38 4.21 -12.40 -4.44
C GLU A 38 3.88 -11.60 -5.72
N GLU A 39 3.17 -12.21 -6.67
CA GLU A 39 2.68 -11.52 -7.87
C GLU A 39 1.37 -10.76 -7.61
N ASP A 40 0.65 -11.11 -6.53
CA ASP A 40 -0.57 -10.42 -6.09
C ASP A 40 -0.23 -9.18 -5.25
N PHE A 41 0.07 -8.11 -5.97
CA PHE A 41 0.34 -6.79 -5.42
C PHE A 41 -0.91 -5.90 -5.49
N CYS A 42 -1.19 -5.18 -4.40
CA CYS A 42 -2.24 -4.16 -4.39
C CYS A 42 -1.84 -2.89 -3.64
N ILE A 43 -2.56 -1.80 -3.92
CA ILE A 43 -2.39 -0.51 -3.28
C ILE A 43 -3.71 -0.12 -2.63
N ARG A 44 -3.66 0.26 -1.36
CA ARG A 44 -4.83 0.76 -0.61
C ARG A 44 -4.56 2.18 -0.13
N LYS A 45 -5.64 2.94 0.06
CA LYS A 45 -5.59 4.28 0.65
C LYS A 45 -6.02 4.22 2.10
N VAL A 46 -5.31 4.93 2.97
CA VAL A 46 -5.74 5.16 4.36
C VAL A 46 -6.78 6.27 4.36
N VAL A 47 -7.95 5.97 4.91
CA VAL A 47 -8.98 6.96 5.25
C VAL A 47 -9.11 6.98 6.76
N GLU A 48 -9.12 8.19 7.32
CA GLU A 48 -9.30 8.41 8.76
C GLU A 48 -10.64 9.11 8.98
N ASN A 49 -11.45 8.53 9.87
CA ASN A 49 -12.58 9.21 10.48
C ASN A 49 -12.22 9.57 11.93
N ASP A 50 -13.08 10.31 12.64
CA ASP A 50 -12.80 10.83 14.00
C ASP A 50 -12.34 9.78 15.03
N THR A 51 -12.59 8.50 14.80
CA THR A 51 -12.29 7.40 15.72
C THR A 51 -11.27 6.38 15.21
N GLU A 52 -11.16 6.17 13.90
CA GLU A 52 -10.47 4.99 13.36
C GLU A 52 -9.89 5.25 11.95
N LYS A 53 -8.83 4.50 11.62
CA LYS A 53 -8.19 4.46 10.30
C LYS A 53 -8.54 3.17 9.59
N PHE A 54 -8.86 3.27 8.30
CA PHE A 54 -9.29 2.16 7.48
C PHE A 54 -8.54 2.15 6.15
N LEU A 55 -8.35 0.96 5.59
CA LEU A 55 -7.85 0.80 4.23
C LEU A 55 -9.03 0.68 3.27
N VAL A 56 -9.01 1.51 2.22
CA VAL A 56 -10.01 1.46 1.14
C VAL A 56 -9.32 1.24 -0.19
N GLY A 57 -10.07 0.69 -1.15
CA GLY A 57 -9.63 0.64 -2.54
C GLY A 57 -9.44 2.05 -3.12
N LEU A 58 -8.64 2.14 -4.17
CA LEU A 58 -8.45 3.40 -4.89
C LEU A 58 -9.70 3.72 -5.73
N SER A 59 -9.98 5.00 -5.89
CA SER A 59 -11.21 5.51 -6.49
C SER A 59 -11.19 5.54 -8.02
N SER A 60 -10.01 5.49 -8.64
CA SER A 60 -9.86 5.44 -10.09
C SER A 60 -8.52 4.86 -10.53
N ASN A 61 -8.40 4.56 -11.84
CA ASN A 61 -7.15 4.11 -12.45
C ASN A 61 -6.08 5.22 -12.39
N GLU A 62 -6.47 6.49 -12.52
CA GLU A 62 -5.54 7.61 -12.40
C GLU A 62 -4.94 7.70 -10.99
N GLU A 63 -5.74 7.47 -9.94
CA GLU A 63 -5.23 7.43 -8.56
C GLU A 63 -4.27 6.24 -8.37
N PHE A 64 -4.57 5.10 -9.01
CA PHE A 64 -3.66 3.94 -9.01
C PHE A 64 -2.33 4.25 -9.68
N ASP A 65 -2.34 4.82 -10.88
CA ASP A 65 -1.13 5.19 -11.62
C ASP A 65 -0.27 6.20 -10.84
N GLU A 66 -0.92 7.18 -10.20
CA GLU A 66 -0.25 8.17 -9.35
C GLU A 66 0.41 7.51 -8.12
N ALA A 67 -0.33 6.65 -7.40
CA ALA A 67 0.19 5.94 -6.24
C ALA A 67 1.34 5.00 -6.64
N LEU A 68 1.22 4.29 -7.75
CA LEU A 68 2.30 3.44 -8.27
C LEU A 68 3.53 4.27 -8.62
N LEU A 69 3.36 5.43 -9.26
CA LEU A 69 4.45 6.34 -9.56
C LEU A 69 5.17 6.82 -8.29
N TYR A 70 4.46 7.07 -7.20
CA TYR A 70 5.08 7.41 -5.92
C TYR A 70 5.97 6.28 -5.38
N PHE A 71 5.51 5.05 -5.47
CA PHE A 71 6.28 3.88 -5.04
C PHE A 71 7.52 3.67 -5.90
N VAL A 72 7.36 3.71 -7.22
CA VAL A 72 8.46 3.57 -8.17
C VAL A 72 9.47 4.70 -7.95
N ASN A 73 9.04 5.95 -7.80
CA ASN A 73 9.96 7.07 -7.59
C ASN A 73 10.71 6.98 -6.24
N LYS A 74 10.04 6.54 -5.17
CA LYS A 74 10.69 6.34 -3.86
C LYS A 74 11.74 5.22 -3.92
N ASN A 75 11.45 4.14 -4.62
CA ASN A 75 12.30 2.95 -4.66
C ASN A 75 13.34 2.96 -5.81
N ASN A 76 13.14 3.76 -6.85
CA ASN A 76 14.10 3.96 -7.96
C ASN A 76 15.33 4.80 -7.57
N TYR A 77 15.33 5.46 -6.40
CA TYR A 77 16.58 6.05 -5.86
C TYR A 77 17.66 5.00 -5.51
N ASN A 78 17.38 3.70 -5.67
CA ASN A 78 18.35 2.62 -5.50
C ASN A 78 18.93 2.05 -6.80
N LEU A 79 18.62 2.64 -7.98
CA LEU A 79 19.09 2.13 -9.29
C LEU A 79 19.80 3.18 -10.17
N ALA A 80 20.22 4.32 -9.61
CA ALA A 80 21.05 5.31 -10.31
C ALA A 80 22.46 5.39 -9.70
#